data_AF-A0A061BHW3-F1
#
_entry.id   AF-A0A061BHW3-F1
#
_cell.length_a   1.000
_cell.length_b   1.000
_cell.length_c   1.000
_cell.angle_alpha   90.00
_cell.angle_beta   90.00
_cell.angle_gamma   90.00
#
_symmetry.space_group_name_H-M   'P 1'
#
loop_
_entity.id
_entity.type
_entity.pdbx_description
1 polymer ?
#
loop_
_entity_poly.entity_id
_entity_poly.type
_entity_poly.pdbx_seq_one_letter_code
_entity_poly.pdbx_strand_id
1 'polypeptide(L)'
;MTAAPPPATAAPPRLQIEQSLEQLLQTLLELGICASDVQESALESSSNGVASGVPGGLIGRKAQQTIEQLGRLHAQKDLVANVNIPLEVINFVDQGKNPHMHTKNFIERLSGENMYTNGILSAVSDYRDLLRAQMGEAFPDLADALSTPAPPPAPSVPATNGAHSSIAGPGPSGLNGEVKMEDAR
;
A
#
# COMPACT_ATOMS: atom_id res chain seq x y z
N MET A 1 35.81 -21.68 23.00
CA MET A 1 34.56 -20.91 23.14
C MET A 1 33.75 -21.17 21.89
N THR A 2 32.86 -22.17 21.96
CA THR A 2 32.07 -22.64 20.82
C THR A 2 30.83 -21.76 20.73
N ALA A 3 30.71 -20.97 19.66
CA ALA A 3 29.54 -20.16 19.41
C ALA A 3 28.32 -21.08 19.20
N ALA A 4 27.27 -20.84 19.98
CA ALA A 4 26.00 -21.54 19.86
C ALA A 4 25.39 -21.27 18.47
N PRO A 5 24.69 -22.26 17.88
CA PRO A 5 23.98 -22.05 16.62
C PRO A 5 22.88 -20.99 16.81
N PRO A 6 22.59 -20.15 15.81
CA PRO A 6 21.50 -19.18 15.90
C PRO A 6 20.17 -19.92 16.11
N PRO A 7 19.25 -19.37 16.94
CA PRO A 7 17.93 -19.96 17.13
C PRO A 7 17.20 -20.00 15.79
N ALA A 8 16.55 -21.13 15.49
CA ALA A 8 15.82 -21.37 14.26
C ALA A 8 14.96 -20.15 13.89
N THR A 9 15.29 -19.53 12.75
CA THR A 9 14.56 -18.39 12.19
C THR A 9 13.10 -18.80 11.98
N ALA A 10 12.21 -18.32 12.85
CA ALA A 10 10.78 -18.45 12.65
C ALA A 10 10.43 -17.88 11.25
N ALA A 11 9.59 -18.61 10.51
CA ALA A 11 9.12 -18.17 9.19
C ALA A 11 8.63 -16.70 9.26
N PRO A 12 8.96 -15.86 8.28
CA PRO A 12 8.57 -14.46 8.30
C PRO A 12 7.04 -14.36 8.49
N PRO A 13 6.54 -13.38 9.27
CA PRO A 13 5.13 -13.33 9.68
C PRO A 13 4.14 -13.39 8.50
N ARG A 14 4.53 -12.87 7.33
CA ARG A 14 3.75 -12.96 6.09
C ARG A 14 3.60 -14.39 5.56
N LEU A 15 4.66 -15.19 5.64
CA LEU A 15 4.67 -16.57 5.14
C LEU A 15 3.76 -17.47 5.99
N GLN A 16 3.63 -17.19 7.29
CA GLN A 16 2.72 -17.93 8.16
C GLN A 16 1.24 -17.67 7.81
N ILE A 17 0.90 -16.45 7.43
CA ILE A 17 -0.45 -16.09 6.98
C ILE A 17 -0.73 -16.70 5.61
N GLU A 18 0.24 -16.64 4.69
CA GLU A 18 0.15 -17.25 3.36
C GLU A 18 -0.12 -18.75 3.45
N GLN A 19 0.66 -19.48 4.27
CA GLN A 19 0.42 -20.90 4.52
C GLN A 19 -0.97 -21.19 5.11
N SER A 20 -1.45 -20.34 6.02
CA SER A 20 -2.80 -20.49 6.58
C SER A 20 -3.90 -20.24 5.53
N LEU A 21 -3.69 -19.28 4.63
CA LEU A 21 -4.61 -18.99 3.52
C LEU A 21 -4.64 -20.13 2.50
N GLU A 22 -3.49 -20.70 2.16
CA GLU A 22 -3.39 -21.86 1.25
C GLU A 22 -4.10 -23.08 1.84
N GLN A 23 -3.89 -23.38 3.12
CA GLN A 23 -4.56 -24.47 3.82
C GLN A 23 -6.08 -24.27 3.86
N LEU A 24 -6.52 -23.03 4.08
CA LEU A 24 -7.94 -22.67 4.08
C LEU A 24 -8.55 -22.84 2.68
N LEU A 25 -7.87 -22.38 1.64
CA LEU A 25 -8.32 -22.54 0.25
C LEU A 25 -8.46 -24.02 -0.11
N GLN A 26 -7.48 -24.84 0.24
CA GLN A 26 -7.53 -26.29 0.03
C GLN A 26 -8.72 -26.93 0.77
N THR A 27 -8.96 -26.53 2.01
CA THR A 27 -10.06 -27.08 2.83
C THR A 27 -11.42 -26.67 2.27
N LEU A 28 -11.56 -25.43 1.79
CA LEU A 28 -12.77 -24.95 1.11
C LEU A 28 -13.02 -25.67 -0.22
N LEU A 29 -11.97 -25.96 -0.99
CA LEU A 29 -12.09 -26.75 -2.22
C LEU A 29 -12.57 -28.17 -1.91
N GLU A 30 -11.95 -28.85 -0.95
CA GLU A 30 -12.35 -30.19 -0.53
C GLU A 30 -13.78 -30.23 0.01
N LEU A 31 -14.19 -29.22 0.79
CA LEU A 31 -15.56 -29.06 1.25
C LEU A 31 -16.53 -28.91 0.08
N GLY A 32 -16.18 -28.11 -0.93
CA GLY A 32 -16.94 -27.94 -2.16
C GLY A 32 -17.11 -29.27 -2.92
N ILE A 33 -16.03 -30.05 -3.03
CA ILE A 33 -16.07 -31.39 -3.67
C ILE A 33 -16.99 -32.32 -2.87
N CYS A 34 -16.84 -32.40 -1.55
CA CYS A 34 -17.67 -33.25 -0.70
C CYS A 34 -19.15 -32.84 -0.72
N ALA A 35 -19.44 -31.54 -0.87
CA ALA A 35 -20.80 -31.03 -1.01
C ALA A 35 -21.40 -31.30 -2.39
N SER A 36 -20.56 -31.36 -3.44
CA SER A 36 -21.01 -31.65 -4.80
C SER A 36 -21.32 -33.14 -5.04
N ASP A 37 -20.58 -34.04 -4.38
CA ASP A 37 -20.75 -35.49 -4.49
C ASP A 37 -20.63 -36.15 -3.12
N VAL A 38 -21.77 -36.38 -2.48
CA VAL A 38 -21.84 -36.99 -1.15
C VAL A 38 -21.79 -38.51 -1.29
N GLN A 39 -20.62 -39.08 -1.05
CA GLN A 39 -20.45 -40.53 -1.06
C GLN A 39 -21.11 -41.18 0.16
N GLU A 40 -21.69 -42.37 -0.01
CA GLU A 40 -22.27 -43.14 1.10
C GLU A 40 -21.23 -43.46 2.20
N SER A 41 -19.96 -43.63 1.82
CA SER A 41 -18.82 -43.79 2.73
C SER A 41 -18.49 -42.52 3.53
N ALA A 42 -19.00 -41.37 3.11
CA ALA A 42 -18.79 -40.07 3.76
C ALA A 42 -19.94 -39.70 4.73
N LEU A 43 -21.00 -40.51 4.80
CA LEU A 43 -22.11 -40.32 5.73
C LEU A 43 -21.76 -40.77 7.15
N GLU A 44 -22.36 -40.09 8.12
CA GLU A 44 -22.24 -40.41 9.55
C GLU A 44 -22.77 -41.82 9.88
N SER A 45 -23.81 -42.27 9.17
CA SER A 45 -24.47 -43.57 9.33
C SER A 45 -23.70 -44.76 8.73
N SER A 46 -22.60 -44.50 8.03
CA SER A 46 -21.83 -45.53 7.34
C SER A 46 -20.94 -46.27 8.33
N SER A 47 -21.29 -47.51 8.67
CA SER A 47 -20.62 -48.31 9.72
C SER A 47 -19.09 -48.41 9.59
N ASN A 48 -18.54 -48.32 8.36
CA ASN A 48 -17.10 -48.32 8.08
C ASN A 48 -16.65 -47.13 7.20
N GLY A 49 -17.44 -46.07 7.16
CA GLY A 49 -17.15 -44.88 6.37
C GLY A 49 -16.00 -44.03 6.95
N VAL A 50 -15.38 -43.20 6.11
CA VAL A 50 -14.26 -42.30 6.49
C VAL A 50 -14.68 -41.26 7.54
N ALA A 51 -15.98 -41.04 7.69
CA ALA A 51 -16.58 -40.14 8.67
C ALA A 51 -17.65 -40.83 9.55
N SER A 52 -17.53 -42.16 9.72
CA SER A 52 -18.40 -42.95 10.59
C SER A 52 -18.41 -42.38 12.02
N GLY A 53 -19.61 -42.11 12.56
CA GLY A 53 -19.78 -41.58 13.92
C GLY A 53 -19.34 -40.13 14.12
N VAL A 54 -18.96 -39.42 13.05
CA VAL A 54 -18.70 -37.97 13.11
C VAL A 54 -20.00 -37.23 12.79
N PRO A 55 -20.47 -36.32 13.66
CA PRO A 55 -21.71 -35.58 13.44
C PRO A 55 -21.64 -34.78 12.13
N GLY A 56 -22.60 -35.04 11.23
CA GLY A 56 -22.64 -34.40 9.91
C GLY A 56 -21.69 -35.03 8.87
N GLY A 57 -21.11 -36.19 9.15
CA GLY A 57 -20.26 -36.92 8.22
C GLY A 57 -19.00 -36.15 7.81
N LEU A 58 -18.49 -36.44 6.61
CA LEU A 58 -17.25 -35.84 6.12
C LEU A 58 -17.41 -34.33 5.88
N ILE A 59 -18.61 -33.90 5.44
CA ILE A 59 -18.96 -32.50 5.21
C ILE A 59 -18.92 -31.74 6.55
N GLY A 60 -19.55 -32.29 7.60
CA GLY A 60 -19.52 -31.69 8.94
C GLY A 60 -18.10 -31.54 9.48
N ARG A 61 -17.27 -32.57 9.32
CA ARG A 61 -15.86 -32.52 9.67
C ARG A 61 -15.10 -31.42 8.91
N LYS A 62 -15.30 -31.32 7.59
CA LYS A 62 -14.64 -30.30 6.76
C LYS A 62 -15.11 -28.89 7.08
N ALA A 63 -16.41 -28.70 7.35
CA ALA A 63 -16.95 -27.42 7.79
C ALA A 63 -16.34 -26.97 9.13
N GLN A 64 -16.21 -27.89 10.09
CA GLN A 64 -15.54 -27.61 11.36
C GLN A 64 -14.07 -27.23 11.17
N GLN A 65 -13.33 -27.95 10.31
CA GLN A 65 -11.95 -27.61 9.95
C GLN A 65 -11.82 -26.21 9.35
N THR A 66 -12.73 -25.82 8.45
CA THR A 66 -12.79 -24.47 7.88
C THR A 66 -13.00 -23.41 8.95
N ILE A 67 -13.91 -23.63 9.90
CA ILE A 67 -14.18 -22.69 11.00
C ILE A 67 -12.94 -22.50 11.88
N GLU A 68 -12.26 -23.59 12.24
CA GLU A 68 -11.02 -23.55 13.02
C GLU A 68 -9.91 -22.79 12.30
N GLN A 69 -9.76 -23.01 10.99
CA GLN A 69 -8.79 -22.28 10.15
C GLN A 69 -9.13 -20.79 10.02
N LEU A 70 -10.40 -20.41 9.89
CA LEU A 70 -10.84 -19.01 9.92
C LEU A 70 -10.51 -18.36 11.27
N GLY A 71 -10.75 -19.06 12.38
CA GLY A 71 -10.41 -18.58 13.72
C GLY A 71 -8.90 -18.37 13.89
N ARG A 72 -8.08 -19.30 13.38
CA ARG A 72 -6.62 -19.18 13.36
C ARG A 72 -6.16 -17.98 12.52
N LEU A 73 -6.72 -17.80 11.32
CA LEU A 73 -6.40 -16.67 10.46
C LEU A 73 -6.73 -15.33 11.13
N HIS A 74 -7.87 -15.25 11.83
CA HIS A 74 -8.24 -14.06 12.59
C HIS A 74 -7.26 -13.75 13.74
N ALA A 75 -6.80 -14.78 14.47
CA ALA A 75 -5.80 -14.62 15.52
C ALA A 75 -4.43 -14.14 14.98
N GLN A 76 -4.14 -14.42 13.70
CA GLN A 76 -2.90 -14.00 13.04
C GLN A 76 -2.96 -12.57 12.45
N LYS A 77 -4.11 -11.87 12.53
CA LYS A 77 -4.28 -10.53 11.94
C LYS A 77 -3.23 -9.51 12.42
N ASP A 78 -2.81 -9.62 13.68
CA ASP A 78 -1.89 -8.66 14.30
C ASP A 78 -0.45 -8.84 13.82
N LEU A 79 -0.10 -9.98 13.20
CA LEU A 79 1.22 -10.22 12.61
C LEU A 79 1.54 -9.28 11.44
N VAL A 80 0.50 -8.70 10.81
CA VAL A 80 0.63 -7.78 9.66
C VAL A 80 0.04 -6.40 9.93
N ALA A 81 -0.24 -6.07 11.19
CA ALA A 81 -0.82 -4.77 11.57
C ALA A 81 0.03 -3.55 11.14
N ASN A 82 1.35 -3.74 11.00
CA ASN A 82 2.27 -2.70 10.57
C ASN A 82 2.28 -2.45 9.05
N VAL A 83 1.50 -3.19 8.27
CA VAL A 83 1.46 -3.08 6.81
C VAL A 83 0.24 -2.23 6.41
N ASN A 84 0.49 -0.99 6.01
CA ASN A 84 -0.55 -0.14 5.42
C ASN A 84 -0.75 -0.47 3.95
N ILE A 85 -1.99 -0.76 3.55
CA ILE A 85 -2.35 -1.07 2.17
C ILE A 85 -3.17 0.11 1.61
N PRO A 86 -2.73 0.75 0.50
CA PRO A 86 -3.50 1.79 -0.15
C PRO A 86 -4.88 1.27 -0.60
N LEU A 87 -5.93 2.08 -0.44
CA LEU A 87 -7.30 1.72 -0.83
C LEU A 87 -7.42 1.37 -2.32
N GLU A 88 -6.62 2.02 -3.18
CA GLU A 88 -6.58 1.73 -4.62
C GLU A 88 -6.14 0.30 -4.92
N VAL A 89 -5.20 -0.24 -4.12
CA VAL A 89 -4.72 -1.62 -4.26
C VAL A 89 -5.83 -2.60 -3.87
N ILE A 90 -6.59 -2.31 -2.81
CA ILE A 90 -7.75 -3.11 -2.40
C ILE A 90 -8.81 -3.13 -3.51
N ASN A 91 -9.12 -1.96 -4.09
CA ASN A 91 -10.07 -1.86 -5.19
C ASN A 91 -9.63 -2.64 -6.45
N PHE A 92 -8.32 -2.74 -6.71
CA PHE A 92 -7.82 -3.62 -7.78
C PHE A 92 -8.04 -5.10 -7.48
N VAL A 93 -7.84 -5.53 -6.24
CA VAL A 93 -8.14 -6.92 -5.84
C VAL A 93 -9.64 -7.21 -5.98
N ASP A 94 -10.51 -6.31 -5.52
CA ASP A 94 -11.97 -6.46 -5.62
C ASP A 94 -12.47 -6.56 -7.08
N GLN A 95 -11.79 -5.87 -8.00
CA GLN A 95 -12.08 -5.92 -9.44
C GLN A 95 -11.42 -7.09 -10.18
N GLY A 96 -10.65 -7.94 -9.48
CA GLY A 96 -9.87 -9.02 -10.11
C GLY A 96 -8.70 -8.52 -10.98
N LYS A 97 -8.24 -7.28 -10.77
CA LYS A 97 -7.08 -6.69 -11.46
C LYS A 97 -5.80 -6.97 -10.69
N ASN A 98 -4.68 -7.01 -11.41
CA ASN A 98 -3.37 -7.21 -10.78
C ASN A 98 -3.00 -5.98 -9.92
N PRO A 99 -2.79 -6.13 -8.59
CA PRO A 99 -2.44 -5.02 -7.71
C PRO A 99 -1.09 -4.35 -8.07
N HIS A 100 -0.19 -5.06 -8.78
CA HIS A 100 1.08 -4.49 -9.24
C HIS A 100 0.90 -3.34 -10.24
N MET A 101 -0.27 -3.24 -10.90
CA MET A 101 -0.58 -2.11 -11.76
C MET A 101 -0.59 -0.78 -10.99
N HIS A 102 -1.01 -0.78 -9.72
CA HIS A 102 -1.00 0.43 -8.90
C HIS A 102 0.44 0.89 -8.68
N THR A 103 1.31 -0.04 -8.27
CA THR A 103 2.74 0.24 -8.07
C THR A 103 3.40 0.74 -9.35
N LYS A 104 3.12 0.10 -10.48
CA LYS A 104 3.62 0.53 -11.79
C LYS A 104 3.21 1.98 -12.10
N ASN A 105 1.90 2.26 -12.07
CA ASN A 105 1.36 3.59 -12.38
C ASN A 105 1.90 4.65 -11.43
N PHE A 106 2.04 4.31 -10.14
CA PHE A 106 2.58 5.21 -9.13
C PHE A 106 4.05 5.58 -9.42
N ILE A 107 4.88 4.59 -9.75
CA ILE A 107 6.29 4.81 -10.12
C ILE A 107 6.40 5.63 -11.41
N GLU A 108 5.58 5.33 -12.42
CA GLU A 108 5.57 6.07 -13.69
C GLU A 108 5.18 7.54 -13.48
N ARG A 109 4.13 7.80 -12.69
CA ARG A 109 3.74 9.17 -12.31
C ARG A 109 4.83 9.88 -11.54
N LEU A 110 5.39 9.23 -10.51
CA LEU A 110 6.47 9.81 -9.69
C LEU A 110 7.70 10.15 -10.53
N SER A 111 8.07 9.27 -11.47
CA SER A 111 9.17 9.51 -12.40
C SER A 111 8.88 10.70 -13.32
N GLY A 112 7.65 10.79 -13.86
CA GLY A 112 7.23 11.92 -14.69
C GLY A 112 7.25 13.24 -13.93
N GLU A 113 6.71 13.28 -12.72
CA GLU A 113 6.70 14.46 -11.84
C GLU A 113 8.11 14.88 -11.42
N ASN A 114 9.00 13.93 -11.14
CA ASN A 114 10.40 14.20 -10.81
C ASN A 114 11.14 14.82 -12.02
N MET A 115 11.01 14.22 -13.21
CA MET A 115 11.59 14.76 -14.43
C MET A 115 11.05 16.14 -14.78
N TYR A 116 9.73 16.34 -14.65
CA TYR A 116 9.09 17.63 -14.88
C TYR A 116 9.64 18.70 -13.94
N THR A 117 9.69 18.41 -12.64
CA THR A 117 10.20 19.34 -11.62
C THR A 117 11.66 19.69 -11.85
N ASN A 118 12.50 18.70 -12.18
CA ASN A 118 13.90 18.94 -12.53
C ASN A 118 14.04 19.80 -13.79
N GLY A 119 13.18 19.59 -14.79
CA GLY A 119 13.13 20.42 -16.00
C GLY A 119 12.82 21.88 -15.70
N ILE A 120 11.83 22.13 -14.82
CA ILE A 120 11.52 23.50 -14.35
C ILE A 120 12.70 24.10 -13.59
N LEU A 121 13.33 23.35 -12.68
CA LEU A 121 14.47 23.83 -11.91
C LEU A 121 15.68 24.19 -12.80
N SER A 122 15.95 23.36 -13.83
CA SER A 122 16.99 23.64 -14.82
C SER A 122 16.67 24.91 -15.60
N ALA A 123 15.46 25.02 -16.15
CA ALA A 123 15.06 26.18 -16.95
C ALA A 123 15.11 27.50 -16.16
N VAL A 124 14.71 27.48 -14.88
CA VAL A 124 14.82 28.65 -14.00
C VAL A 124 16.29 29.01 -13.71
N SER A 125 17.15 28.01 -13.52
CA SER A 125 18.58 28.23 -13.32
C SER A 125 19.23 28.83 -14.56
N ASP A 126 18.92 28.29 -15.74
CA ASP A 126 19.41 28.77 -17.02
C ASP A 126 18.92 30.21 -17.31
N TYR A 127 17.65 30.49 -17.03
CA TYR A 127 17.09 31.84 -17.17
C TYR A 127 17.78 32.84 -16.24
N ARG A 128 18.00 32.46 -14.98
CA ARG A 128 18.72 33.28 -14.00
C ARG A 128 20.13 33.59 -14.48
N ASP A 129 20.84 32.60 -15.03
CA ASP A 129 22.22 32.77 -15.46
C ASP A 129 22.31 33.64 -16.73
N LEU A 130 21.37 33.49 -17.66
CA LEU A 130 21.23 34.36 -18.83
C LEU A 130 20.88 35.79 -18.43
N LEU A 131 19.94 35.98 -17.51
CA LEU A 131 19.57 37.30 -17.00
C LEU A 131 20.74 37.99 -16.31
N ARG A 132 21.51 37.28 -15.49
CA ARG A 132 22.74 37.82 -14.87
C ARG A 132 23.76 38.25 -15.91
N ALA A 133 23.99 37.44 -16.94
CA ALA A 133 24.94 37.78 -18.00
C ALA A 133 24.53 39.07 -18.73
N GLN A 134 23.25 39.20 -19.11
CA GLN A 134 22.74 40.39 -19.79
C GLN A 134 22.72 41.63 -18.90
N MET A 135 22.39 41.48 -17.60
CA MET A 135 22.46 42.59 -16.65
C MET A 135 23.91 43.05 -16.40
N GLY A 136 24.87 42.13 -16.33
CA GLY A 136 26.29 42.47 -16.19
C GLY A 136 26.84 43.23 -17.41
N GLU A 137 26.35 42.92 -18.62
CA GLU A 137 26.70 43.64 -19.84
C GLU A 137 26.08 45.05 -19.88
N ALA A 138 24.80 45.17 -19.54
CA ALA A 138 24.08 46.46 -19.56
C ALA A 138 24.49 47.41 -18.41
N PHE A 139 24.88 46.86 -17.26
CA PHE A 139 25.19 47.62 -16.04
C PHE A 139 26.50 47.11 -15.40
N PRO A 140 27.67 47.54 -15.87
CA PRO A 140 28.96 47.04 -15.41
C PRO A 140 29.23 47.32 -13.92
N ASP A 141 28.70 48.42 -13.37
CA ASP A 141 28.81 48.73 -11.93
C ASP A 141 28.09 47.70 -11.04
N LEU A 142 27.12 46.96 -11.59
CA LEU A 142 26.34 45.95 -10.86
C LEU A 142 26.90 44.53 -11.02
N ALA A 143 27.86 44.32 -11.92
CA ALA A 143 28.38 43.00 -12.27
C ALA A 143 29.01 42.27 -11.07
N ASP A 144 29.73 43.00 -10.20
CA ASP A 144 30.36 42.42 -9.00
C ASP A 144 29.33 41.88 -7.99
N ALA A 145 28.20 42.58 -7.81
CA ALA A 145 27.13 42.14 -6.91
C ALA A 145 26.40 40.89 -7.44
N LEU A 146 26.28 40.77 -8.78
CA LEU A 146 25.60 39.66 -9.45
C LEU A 146 26.46 38.37 -9.52
N SER A 147 27.78 38.49 -9.39
CA SER A 147 28.74 37.37 -9.44
C SER A 147 28.76 36.52 -8.17
N THR A 148 28.04 36.93 -7.11
CA THR A 148 27.96 36.16 -5.86
C THR A 148 27.36 34.79 -6.15
N PRO A 149 28.11 33.68 -5.97
CA PRO A 149 27.62 32.36 -6.29
C PRO A 149 26.43 32.03 -5.40
N ALA A 150 25.40 31.44 -6.01
CA ALA A 150 24.28 30.89 -5.25
C ALA A 150 24.82 29.90 -4.20
N PRO A 151 24.28 29.91 -2.96
CA PRO A 151 24.68 28.92 -1.97
C PRO A 151 24.51 27.51 -2.56
N PRO A 152 25.38 26.56 -2.20
CA PRO A 152 25.33 25.21 -2.74
C PRO A 152 23.92 24.64 -2.57
N PRO A 153 23.40 23.88 -3.54
CA PRO A 153 22.13 23.19 -3.36
C PRO A 153 22.22 22.43 -2.04
N ALA A 154 21.26 22.68 -1.14
CA ALA A 154 21.21 22.01 0.15
C ALA A 154 21.37 20.50 -0.09
N PRO A 155 22.16 19.79 0.74
CA PRO A 155 22.38 18.37 0.55
C PRO A 155 21.01 17.71 0.42
N SER A 156 20.83 16.97 -0.67
CA SER A 156 19.65 16.15 -0.89
C SER A 156 19.48 15.29 0.36
N VAL A 157 18.48 15.66 1.16
CA VAL A 157 18.09 14.89 2.34
C VAL A 157 17.90 13.45 1.85
N PRO A 158 18.63 12.46 2.40
CA PRO A 158 18.43 11.07 2.01
C PRO A 158 16.96 10.76 2.22
N ALA A 159 16.32 10.19 1.20
CA ALA A 159 14.91 9.83 1.23
C ALA A 159 14.63 8.92 2.44
N THR A 160 14.20 9.53 3.54
CA THR A 160 13.68 8.81 4.70
C THR A 160 12.25 8.41 4.35
N ASN A 161 12.11 7.17 3.86
CA ASN A 161 10.81 6.53 3.78
C ASN A 161 10.21 6.44 5.19
N GLY A 162 9.10 7.14 5.41
CA GLY A 162 8.22 6.89 6.55
C GLY A 162 7.97 8.10 7.44
N ALA A 163 7.00 8.94 7.07
CA ALA A 163 6.02 9.54 7.98
C ALA A 163 5.09 10.45 7.17
N HIS A 164 3.90 9.95 6.81
CA HIS A 164 2.80 10.82 6.41
C HIS A 164 2.30 11.56 7.66
N SER A 165 2.83 12.75 7.92
CA SER A 165 2.12 13.73 8.76
C SER A 165 1.12 14.45 7.89
N SER A 166 -0.16 14.15 8.12
CA SER A 166 -1.31 14.87 7.60
C SER A 166 -1.20 16.36 7.94
N ILE A 167 -1.10 17.22 6.92
CA ILE A 167 -1.35 18.65 7.07
C ILE A 167 -2.48 18.99 6.12
N ALA A 168 -3.66 19.21 6.70
CA ALA A 168 -4.77 19.88 6.07
C ALA A 168 -4.37 21.35 5.83
N GLY A 169 -4.45 21.79 4.57
CA GLY A 169 -4.31 23.19 4.17
C GLY A 169 -5.67 23.77 3.77
N PRO A 170 -6.01 25.02 4.16
CA PRO A 170 -7.29 25.67 3.86
C PRO A 170 -7.27 26.50 2.55
N GLY A 171 -8.38 26.48 1.81
CA GLY A 171 -8.77 27.47 0.77
C GLY A 171 -8.02 27.40 -0.58
N PRO A 172 -8.64 27.81 -1.71
CA PRO A 172 -9.16 29.17 -1.85
C PRO A 172 -10.49 29.29 -2.62
N SER A 173 -11.36 30.19 -2.19
CA SER A 173 -12.35 30.81 -3.08
C SER A 173 -12.79 32.14 -2.47
N GLY A 174 -12.24 33.22 -3.00
CA GLY A 174 -12.77 34.57 -2.80
C GLY A 174 -13.60 34.99 -4.01
N LEU A 175 -14.56 35.89 -3.71
CA LEU A 175 -15.30 36.78 -4.62
C LEU A 175 -16.65 36.27 -5.15
N ASN A 176 -17.74 36.60 -4.45
CA ASN A 176 -18.64 37.69 -4.86
C ASN A 176 -19.92 37.78 -4.01
N GLY A 177 -20.33 39.03 -3.71
CA GLY A 177 -21.75 39.37 -3.55
C GLY A 177 -22.25 39.62 -2.13
N GLU A 178 -21.91 40.76 -1.55
CA GLU A 178 -22.62 41.37 -0.43
C GLU A 178 -24.04 41.76 -0.88
N VAL A 179 -25.09 41.14 -0.32
CA VAL A 179 -26.46 41.65 -0.36
C VAL A 179 -26.98 41.72 1.07
N LYS A 180 -26.94 42.95 1.60
CA LYS A 180 -27.58 43.37 2.82
C LYS A 180 -29.10 43.32 2.62
N MET A 181 -29.81 42.50 3.40
CA MET A 181 -31.26 42.60 3.51
C MET A 181 -31.63 42.83 4.98
N GLU A 182 -32.29 43.96 5.15
CA GLU A 182 -32.69 44.63 6.38
C GLU A 182 -33.93 43.95 6.94
N ASP A 183 -33.87 43.51 8.20
CA ASP A 183 -35.03 43.02 8.94
C ASP A 183 -35.78 44.23 9.51
N ALA A 184 -36.93 44.54 8.91
CA ALA A 184 -37.87 45.51 9.44
C ALA A 184 -39.31 45.09 9.10
N ARG A 185 -39.92 44.43 10.09
CA ARG A 185 -41.35 44.39 10.43
C ARG A 185 -42.23 43.32 9.81
#